data_AF-A0A9P5NKB8-F1
#
_entry.id   AF-A0A9P5NKB8-F1
#
_cell.length_a   1.000
_cell.length_b   1.000
_cell.length_c   1.000
_cell.angle_alpha   90.00
_cell.angle_beta   90.00
_cell.angle_gamma   90.00
#
_symmetry.space_group_name_H-M   'P 1'
#
loop_
_entity.id
_entity.type
_entity.pdbx_description
1 polymer ?
#
loop_
_entity_poly.entity_id
_entity_poly.type
_entity_poly.pdbx_seq_one_letter_code
_entity_poly.pdbx_strand_id
1 'polypeptide(L)'
;MDLSAVNWNVTIDDFDSLLTYTDQSAWNTPDPSIIGFNATSSPWLRGTFHNTTTKGASVCLNITGPSVYVYGNTGPSYGSYEVNIDTFTMQYSAFRESATDKSTLLFAASNLTYANHVIIVRNLGALPGAGDKGGDAFLLDYIDTTIQLAPAGATVQNATHEEHDPAITFTGIWGNNSSPNFSGGTSTFTNQDNASFSFSFHGSAIYVFGDKKNDHRFYSVTLDSSPPITLNGISGCGGAFGMTCEQQAPSIKYLASNLDDSLHQITLVNHANVNSSFFDLDSIVVTVPSQYGPRQLSTSSSPFASSVATTPSSISPGSATSIAKSSASATHSFALNAIHPLLFLTTLMFYLLRPTFGRPC
;
A
#
# COMPACT_ATOMS: atom_id res chain seq x y z
N MET A 1 17.39 3.88 1.93
CA MET A 1 17.15 3.15 3.20
C MET A 1 18.35 3.33 4.13
N ASP A 2 18.16 3.58 5.43
CA ASP A 2 19.25 3.45 6.40
C ASP A 2 19.36 1.96 6.79
N LEU A 3 20.34 1.26 6.23
CA LEU A 3 20.53 -0.17 6.44
C LEU A 3 21.08 -0.50 7.83
N SER A 4 21.56 0.49 8.58
CA SER A 4 22.10 0.28 9.92
C SER A 4 21.00 0.26 11.00
N ALA A 5 19.85 0.87 10.71
CA ALA A 5 18.68 0.87 11.58
C ALA A 5 18.00 -0.50 11.69
N VAL A 6 17.15 -0.67 12.70
CA VAL A 6 16.29 -1.85 12.82
C VAL A 6 15.13 -1.68 11.85
N ASN A 7 15.23 -2.34 10.69
CA ASN A 7 14.22 -2.35 9.65
C ASN A 7 13.40 -3.64 9.74
N TRP A 8 12.11 -3.55 9.43
CA TRP A 8 11.18 -4.68 9.45
C TRP A 8 10.34 -4.70 8.19
N ASN A 9 10.18 -5.89 7.59
CA ASN A 9 9.30 -6.07 6.46
C ASN A 9 7.89 -6.35 6.95
N VAL A 10 6.95 -5.54 6.51
CA VAL A 10 5.52 -5.75 6.69
C VAL A 10 5.00 -6.35 5.40
N THR A 11 4.42 -7.54 5.50
CA THR A 11 3.66 -8.16 4.44
C THR A 11 2.21 -7.73 4.57
N ILE A 12 1.70 -7.06 3.56
CA ILE A 12 0.32 -6.55 3.46
C ILE A 12 -0.42 -7.48 2.51
N ASP A 13 -1.31 -8.29 3.07
CA ASP A 13 -2.14 -9.26 2.36
C ASP A 13 -3.16 -8.55 1.45
N ASP A 14 -3.62 -9.22 0.38
CA ASP A 14 -4.63 -8.65 -0.52
C ASP A 14 -5.95 -8.29 0.18
N PHE A 15 -6.21 -8.88 1.35
CA PHE A 15 -7.33 -8.52 2.20
C PHE A 15 -7.07 -7.29 3.08
N ASP A 16 -5.85 -7.01 3.52
CA ASP A 16 -5.56 -6.01 4.57
C ASP A 16 -6.18 -4.63 4.27
N SER A 17 -6.68 -3.97 5.32
CA SER A 17 -7.38 -2.67 5.17
C SER A 17 -6.46 -1.52 4.78
N LEU A 18 -5.15 -1.75 4.77
CA LEU A 18 -4.16 -0.83 4.24
C LEU A 18 -4.27 -0.67 2.71
N LEU A 19 -4.86 -1.66 2.02
CA LEU A 19 -5.13 -1.60 0.59
C LEU A 19 -6.51 -0.99 0.32
N THR A 20 -6.55 -0.02 -0.59
CA THR A 20 -7.79 0.59 -1.07
C THR A 20 -8.00 0.27 -2.55
N TYR A 21 -8.96 -0.60 -2.85
CA TYR A 21 -9.39 -0.85 -4.21
C TYR A 21 -10.37 0.24 -4.65
N THR A 22 -10.06 0.94 -5.75
CA THR A 22 -10.85 2.08 -6.24
C THR A 22 -12.30 1.70 -6.57
N ASP A 23 -12.46 0.51 -7.16
CA ASP A 23 -13.75 -0.13 -7.41
C ASP A 23 -13.61 -1.60 -7.06
N GLN A 24 -14.01 -1.97 -5.84
CA GLN A 24 -13.93 -3.36 -5.36
C GLN A 24 -14.67 -4.33 -6.28
N SER A 25 -15.74 -3.90 -6.94
CA SER A 25 -16.53 -4.76 -7.83
C SER A 25 -15.81 -5.15 -9.12
N ALA A 26 -14.73 -4.45 -9.46
CA ALA A 26 -13.87 -4.78 -10.59
C ALA A 26 -12.89 -5.92 -10.29
N TRP A 27 -12.83 -6.39 -9.03
CA TRP A 27 -11.91 -7.43 -8.57
C TRP A 27 -12.66 -8.69 -8.17
N ASN A 28 -12.01 -9.83 -8.38
CA ASN A 28 -12.48 -11.15 -7.99
C ASN A 28 -11.44 -11.79 -7.06
N THR A 29 -11.90 -12.33 -5.94
CA THR A 29 -11.08 -13.11 -5.00
C THR A 29 -11.80 -14.43 -4.65
N PRO A 30 -11.08 -15.52 -4.33
CA PRO A 30 -11.68 -16.70 -3.73
C PRO A 30 -12.32 -16.35 -2.38
N ASP A 31 -13.45 -16.98 -2.03
CA ASP A 31 -14.07 -16.82 -0.70
C ASP A 31 -13.40 -17.76 0.33
N PRO A 32 -12.60 -17.25 1.28
CA PRO A 32 -11.91 -18.08 2.28
C PRO A 32 -12.83 -18.62 3.39
N SER A 33 -14.08 -18.17 3.47
CA SER A 33 -15.02 -18.58 4.52
C SER A 33 -15.90 -19.79 4.16
N ILE A 34 -15.80 -20.27 2.91
CA ILE A 34 -16.60 -21.43 2.48
C ILE A 34 -16.09 -22.72 3.12
N ILE A 35 -17.02 -23.65 3.36
CA ILE A 35 -16.68 -24.99 3.87
C ILE A 35 -15.72 -25.68 2.90
N GLY A 36 -14.59 -26.16 3.44
CA GLY A 36 -13.57 -26.89 2.67
C GLY A 36 -12.49 -26.00 2.05
N PHE A 37 -12.50 -24.68 2.29
CA PHE A 37 -11.38 -23.83 1.92
C PHE A 37 -10.09 -24.31 2.61
N ASN A 38 -9.00 -24.39 1.84
CA ASN A 38 -7.70 -24.79 2.36
C ASN A 38 -6.59 -23.91 1.77
N ALA A 39 -6.16 -22.91 2.55
CA ALA A 39 -5.09 -21.99 2.17
C ALA A 39 -3.79 -22.71 1.77
N THR A 40 -3.46 -23.84 2.41
CA THR A 40 -2.21 -24.59 2.13
C THR A 40 -2.19 -25.27 0.76
N SER A 41 -3.35 -25.41 0.12
CA SER A 41 -3.47 -25.98 -1.24
C SER A 41 -3.34 -24.92 -2.34
N SER A 42 -3.19 -23.66 -1.96
CA SER A 42 -3.13 -22.51 -2.85
C SER A 42 -1.69 -21.96 -2.88
N PRO A 43 -1.19 -21.50 -4.05
CA PRO A 43 0.14 -20.93 -4.16
C PRO A 43 0.21 -19.45 -3.73
N TRP A 44 -0.93 -18.88 -3.31
CA TRP A 44 -1.08 -17.48 -2.92
C TRP A 44 -0.96 -17.30 -1.41
N LEU A 45 -0.54 -16.11 -0.97
CA LEU A 45 -0.44 -15.80 0.45
C LEU A 45 -1.81 -15.98 1.11
N ARG A 46 -1.85 -16.74 2.20
CA ARG A 46 -3.08 -17.09 2.96
C ARG A 46 -4.19 -17.71 2.09
N GLY A 47 -3.84 -18.16 0.90
CA GLY A 47 -4.72 -18.81 -0.07
C GLY A 47 -5.63 -17.89 -0.86
N THR A 48 -5.50 -16.57 -0.74
CA THR A 48 -6.33 -15.56 -1.41
C THR A 48 -5.54 -14.70 -2.39
N PHE A 49 -6.23 -13.98 -3.27
CA PHE A 49 -5.63 -13.04 -4.23
C PHE A 49 -6.72 -12.11 -4.80
N HIS A 50 -6.38 -10.91 -5.21
CA HIS A 50 -7.29 -10.05 -5.97
C HIS A 50 -6.92 -10.04 -7.45
N ASN A 51 -7.80 -10.56 -8.31
CA ASN A 51 -7.62 -10.58 -9.76
C ASN A 51 -8.65 -9.71 -10.48
N THR A 52 -8.25 -9.08 -11.58
CA THR A 52 -9.13 -8.28 -12.42
C THR A 52 -8.77 -8.42 -13.90
N THR A 53 -9.76 -8.36 -14.78
CA THR A 53 -9.57 -8.14 -16.23
C THR A 53 -10.06 -6.76 -16.68
N THR A 54 -10.51 -5.93 -15.72
CA THR A 54 -11.08 -4.63 -15.98
C THR A 54 -9.96 -3.61 -16.16
N LYS A 55 -9.82 -3.07 -17.37
CA LYS A 55 -8.85 -2.00 -17.66
C LYS A 55 -9.19 -0.76 -16.83
N GLY A 56 -8.18 -0.22 -16.17
CA GLY A 56 -8.30 0.92 -15.27
C GLY A 56 -8.61 0.57 -13.82
N ALA A 57 -8.92 -0.70 -13.49
CA ALA A 57 -9.04 -1.13 -12.09
C ALA A 57 -7.70 -0.92 -11.37
N SER A 58 -7.76 -0.36 -10.16
CA SER A 58 -6.59 0.02 -9.39
C SER A 58 -6.71 -0.27 -7.90
N VAL A 59 -5.56 -0.49 -7.29
CA VAL A 59 -5.36 -0.60 -5.83
C VAL A 59 -4.36 0.47 -5.39
N CYS A 60 -4.65 1.11 -4.26
CA CYS A 60 -3.82 2.11 -3.61
C CYS A 60 -3.25 1.56 -2.29
N LEU A 61 -2.03 1.96 -1.96
CA LEU A 61 -1.39 1.77 -0.65
C LEU A 61 -0.63 3.04 -0.26
N ASN A 62 -0.79 3.48 0.99
CA ASN A 62 0.05 4.51 1.60
C ASN A 62 1.14 3.86 2.44
N ILE A 63 2.40 4.29 2.27
CA ILE A 63 3.52 3.81 3.08
C ILE A 63 4.36 4.97 3.63
N THR A 64 4.98 4.76 4.78
CA THR A 64 6.12 5.55 5.23
C THR A 64 7.33 4.64 5.27
N GLY A 65 8.21 4.76 4.29
CA GLY A 65 9.31 3.81 4.23
C GLY A 65 10.07 3.86 2.91
N PRO A 66 11.24 3.24 2.87
CA PRO A 66 12.11 3.36 1.73
C PRO A 66 11.84 2.30 0.65
N SER A 67 10.95 1.34 0.88
CA SER A 67 10.76 0.24 -0.06
C SER A 67 9.35 -0.29 -0.16
N VAL A 68 8.99 -0.74 -1.37
CA VAL A 68 7.76 -1.43 -1.69
C VAL A 68 8.04 -2.50 -2.74
N TYR A 69 7.44 -3.68 -2.58
CA TYR A 69 7.53 -4.81 -3.47
C TYR A 69 6.14 -5.36 -3.72
N VAL A 70 5.70 -5.41 -4.98
CA VAL A 70 4.36 -5.88 -5.35
C VAL A 70 4.49 -7.29 -5.90
N TYR A 71 3.75 -8.23 -5.31
CA TYR A 71 3.71 -9.62 -5.71
C TYR A 71 2.36 -9.98 -6.33
N GLY A 72 2.40 -10.86 -7.32
CA GLY A 72 1.22 -11.31 -8.06
C GLY A 72 1.56 -12.47 -8.99
N ASN A 73 0.80 -12.66 -10.07
CA ASN A 73 1.06 -13.74 -11.02
C ASN A 73 1.51 -13.20 -12.39
N THR A 74 2.16 -14.06 -13.16
CA THR A 74 2.55 -13.81 -14.55
C THR A 74 2.17 -15.00 -15.43
N GLY A 75 1.87 -14.73 -16.71
CA GLY A 75 1.43 -15.77 -17.64
C GLY A 75 0.79 -15.22 -18.91
N PRO A 76 0.28 -16.10 -19.80
CA PRO A 76 -0.19 -15.67 -21.11
C PRO A 76 -1.45 -14.79 -21.07
N SER A 77 -2.28 -14.94 -20.03
CA SER A 77 -3.50 -14.14 -19.84
C SER A 77 -3.26 -12.78 -19.21
N TYR A 78 -2.06 -12.52 -18.68
CA TYR A 78 -1.76 -11.31 -17.91
C TYR A 78 -1.20 -10.22 -18.80
N GLY A 79 -1.70 -9.00 -18.62
CA GLY A 79 -1.39 -7.86 -19.47
C GLY A 79 -0.41 -6.87 -18.85
N SER A 80 -0.43 -5.67 -19.40
CA SER A 80 0.30 -4.53 -18.92
C SER A 80 -0.35 -3.92 -17.69
N TYR A 81 0.47 -3.38 -16.82
CA TYR A 81 0.04 -2.62 -15.65
C TYR A 81 0.95 -1.40 -15.48
N GLU A 82 0.49 -0.41 -14.74
CA GLU A 82 1.35 0.67 -14.28
C GLU A 82 1.46 0.69 -12.76
N VAL A 83 2.60 1.20 -12.30
CA VAL A 83 2.86 1.54 -10.92
C VAL A 83 3.14 3.03 -10.86
N ASN A 84 2.28 3.76 -10.16
CA ASN A 84 2.49 5.15 -9.81
C ASN A 84 3.00 5.25 -8.37
N ILE A 85 4.08 5.99 -8.18
CA ILE A 85 4.64 6.36 -6.87
C ILE A 85 4.66 7.88 -6.83
N ASP A 86 3.78 8.46 -6.03
CA ASP A 86 3.52 9.90 -5.97
C ASP A 86 3.24 10.49 -7.35
N THR A 87 4.19 11.24 -7.93
CA THR A 87 4.07 11.86 -9.24
C THR A 87 4.73 11.08 -10.37
N PHE A 88 5.44 9.99 -10.05
CA PHE A 88 6.18 9.19 -11.01
C PHE A 88 5.36 7.98 -11.46
N THR A 89 5.31 7.70 -12.76
CA THR A 89 4.56 6.56 -13.33
C THR A 89 5.49 5.67 -14.13
N MET A 90 5.43 4.38 -13.87
CA MET A 90 6.18 3.34 -14.57
C MET A 90 5.20 2.33 -15.15
N GLN A 91 5.48 1.82 -16.35
CA GLN A 91 4.67 0.79 -17.00
C GLN A 91 5.47 -0.50 -17.11
N TYR A 92 4.79 -1.62 -16.86
CA TYR A 92 5.34 -2.97 -16.89
C TYR A 92 4.34 -3.92 -17.56
N SER A 93 4.77 -5.16 -17.82
CA SER A 93 3.89 -6.24 -18.26
C SER A 93 4.08 -7.49 -17.41
N ALA A 94 2.96 -8.08 -17.01
CA ALA A 94 2.89 -9.37 -16.33
C ALA A 94 2.80 -10.55 -17.32
N PHE A 95 2.86 -10.29 -18.63
CA PHE A 95 2.87 -11.32 -19.65
C PHE A 95 4.09 -12.25 -19.55
N ARG A 96 3.84 -13.55 -19.67
CA ARG A 96 4.84 -14.59 -19.94
C ARG A 96 4.23 -15.61 -20.89
N GLU A 97 5.04 -16.24 -21.73
CA GLU A 97 4.60 -17.28 -22.68
C GLU A 97 4.06 -18.54 -21.99
N SER A 98 4.34 -18.73 -20.69
CA SER A 98 3.84 -19.84 -19.89
C SER A 98 3.37 -19.34 -18.54
N ALA A 99 2.31 -19.97 -18.01
CA ALA A 99 1.77 -19.62 -16.70
C ALA A 99 2.77 -19.96 -15.60
N THR A 100 2.94 -19.04 -14.66
CA THR A 100 3.84 -19.24 -13.53
C THR A 100 3.12 -19.90 -12.35
N ASP A 101 1.84 -19.60 -12.16
CA ASP A 101 0.94 -20.18 -11.15
C ASP A 101 1.55 -20.21 -9.73
N LYS A 102 2.32 -19.16 -9.42
CA LYS A 102 2.88 -18.88 -8.10
C LYS A 102 3.09 -17.39 -7.92
N SER A 103 3.14 -16.97 -6.66
CA SER A 103 3.51 -15.60 -6.31
C SER A 103 4.86 -15.22 -6.92
N THR A 104 4.87 -14.10 -7.62
CA THR A 104 5.99 -13.59 -8.42
C THR A 104 6.15 -12.10 -8.17
N LEU A 105 7.39 -11.66 -7.94
CA LEU A 105 7.71 -10.24 -7.84
C LEU A 105 7.40 -9.53 -9.16
N LEU A 106 6.43 -8.63 -9.15
CA LEU A 106 6.03 -7.83 -10.30
C LEU A 106 6.81 -6.51 -10.33
N PHE A 107 6.90 -5.84 -9.19
CA PHE A 107 7.53 -4.54 -9.05
C PHE A 107 8.35 -4.44 -7.77
N ALA A 108 9.45 -3.69 -7.82
CA ALA A 108 10.30 -3.40 -6.66
C ALA A 108 10.84 -1.96 -6.71
N ALA A 109 10.75 -1.27 -5.59
CA ALA A 109 11.49 -0.05 -5.32
C ALA A 109 12.08 -0.14 -3.91
N SER A 110 13.38 0.14 -3.74
CA SER A 110 14.06 0.01 -2.44
C SER A 110 14.84 1.25 -1.99
N ASN A 111 14.87 2.28 -2.83
CA ASN A 111 15.53 3.55 -2.59
C ASN A 111 14.55 4.72 -2.60
N LEU A 112 13.33 4.49 -2.09
CA LEU A 112 12.42 5.59 -1.84
C LEU A 112 13.00 6.51 -0.77
N THR A 113 12.72 7.80 -0.90
CA THR A 113 13.01 8.75 0.16
C THR A 113 12.29 8.32 1.43
N TYR A 114 12.80 8.67 2.60
CA TYR A 114 12.07 8.38 3.82
C TYR A 114 10.96 9.42 3.99
N ALA A 115 9.84 9.24 3.29
CA ALA A 115 8.69 10.13 3.26
C ALA A 115 7.39 9.30 3.26
N ASN A 116 6.26 10.00 3.31
CA ASN A 116 4.97 9.37 3.01
C ASN A 116 4.85 9.25 1.49
N HIS A 117 4.57 8.05 1.02
CA HIS A 117 4.41 7.74 -0.39
C HIS A 117 3.02 7.17 -0.66
N VAL A 118 2.43 7.61 -1.77
CA VAL A 118 1.21 7.05 -2.34
C VAL A 118 1.60 6.12 -3.48
N ILE A 119 1.27 4.83 -3.33
CA ILE A 119 1.51 3.80 -4.35
C ILE A 119 0.18 3.41 -4.99
N ILE A 120 0.07 3.52 -6.30
CA ILE A 120 -1.11 3.08 -7.06
C ILE A 120 -0.67 2.08 -8.11
N VAL A 121 -1.24 0.87 -8.07
CA VAL A 121 -1.08 -0.14 -9.12
C VAL A 121 -2.36 -0.19 -9.94
N ARG A 122 -2.26 -0.02 -11.26
CA ARG A 122 -3.42 0.03 -12.17
C ARG A 122 -3.28 -0.97 -13.30
N ASN A 123 -4.32 -1.78 -13.53
CA ASN A 123 -4.40 -2.68 -14.66
C ASN A 123 -4.61 -1.89 -15.96
N LEU A 124 -3.72 -2.08 -16.95
CA LEU A 124 -3.88 -1.51 -18.29
C LEU A 124 -4.44 -2.54 -19.29
N GLY A 125 -4.40 -3.82 -18.93
CA GLY A 125 -4.69 -4.96 -19.78
C GLY A 125 -3.71 -5.08 -20.94
N ALA A 126 -4.10 -5.80 -21.99
CA ALA A 126 -3.25 -6.00 -23.16
C ALA A 126 -3.00 -4.66 -23.88
N LEU A 127 -1.71 -4.37 -24.13
CA LEU A 127 -1.26 -3.22 -24.93
C LEU A 127 -0.43 -3.68 -26.15
N PRO A 128 -1.05 -4.19 -27.22
CA PRO A 128 -0.33 -4.68 -28.40
C PRO A 128 0.61 -3.64 -29.04
N GLY A 129 0.21 -2.36 -29.01
CA GLY A 129 1.04 -1.25 -29.50
C GLY A 129 2.32 -0.99 -28.69
N ALA A 130 2.39 -1.50 -27.46
CA ALA A 130 3.58 -1.46 -26.60
C ALA A 130 4.38 -2.78 -26.64
N GLY A 131 4.03 -3.71 -27.54
CA GLY A 131 4.68 -5.02 -27.68
C GLY A 131 4.18 -6.08 -26.69
N ASP A 132 3.14 -5.79 -25.91
CA ASP A 132 2.52 -6.75 -25.01
C ASP A 132 1.68 -7.77 -25.79
N LYS A 133 1.89 -9.05 -25.50
CA LYS A 133 1.18 -10.18 -26.12
C LYS A 133 0.21 -10.85 -25.14
N GLY A 134 0.08 -10.31 -23.93
CA GLY A 134 -0.78 -10.84 -22.90
C GLY A 134 -2.27 -10.60 -23.13
N GLY A 135 -3.06 -11.09 -22.19
CA GLY A 135 -4.48 -10.77 -22.06
C GLY A 135 -4.72 -9.54 -21.19
N ASP A 136 -5.93 -9.39 -20.69
CA ASP A 136 -6.33 -8.24 -19.88
C ASP A 136 -6.18 -8.45 -18.36
N ALA A 137 -5.68 -9.61 -17.92
CA ALA A 137 -5.65 -9.97 -16.50
C ALA A 137 -4.52 -9.26 -15.73
N PHE A 138 -4.79 -8.95 -14.47
CA PHE A 138 -3.82 -8.57 -13.45
C PHE A 138 -4.23 -9.20 -12.12
N LEU A 139 -3.29 -9.84 -11.43
CA LEU A 139 -3.49 -10.46 -10.12
C LEU A 139 -2.52 -9.85 -9.11
N LEU A 140 -3.06 -9.34 -8.01
CA LEU A 140 -2.35 -8.97 -6.80
C LEU A 140 -2.47 -10.12 -5.79
N ASP A 141 -1.34 -10.54 -5.23
CA ASP A 141 -1.27 -11.50 -4.13
C ASP A 141 -1.01 -10.77 -2.80
N TYR A 142 0.12 -10.05 -2.70
CA TYR A 142 0.42 -9.23 -1.53
C TYR A 142 1.43 -8.12 -1.88
N ILE A 143 1.63 -7.21 -0.94
CA ILE A 143 2.65 -6.16 -1.04
C ILE A 143 3.56 -6.22 0.20
N ASP A 144 4.87 -6.31 0.00
CA ASP A 144 5.82 -6.09 1.07
C ASP A 144 6.25 -4.62 1.10
N THR A 145 6.34 -4.05 2.28
CA THR A 145 6.97 -2.75 2.53
C THR A 145 7.94 -2.87 3.70
N THR A 146 8.93 -1.99 3.77
CA THR A 146 9.84 -1.95 4.92
C THR A 146 9.56 -0.72 5.75
N ILE A 147 9.36 -0.93 7.05
CA ILE A 147 9.28 0.14 8.05
C ILE A 147 10.57 0.14 8.89
N GLN A 148 10.84 1.27 9.52
CA GLN A 148 11.91 1.38 10.50
C GLN A 148 11.30 1.39 11.90
N LEU A 149 11.78 0.49 12.75
CA LEU A 149 11.28 0.32 14.12
C LEU A 149 12.19 1.00 15.15
N ALA A 150 13.49 1.05 14.91
CA ALA A 150 14.45 1.61 15.87
C ALA A 150 15.75 2.08 15.18
N PRO A 151 16.55 2.97 15.80
CA PRO A 151 17.85 3.37 15.28
C PRO A 151 18.88 2.22 15.34
N ALA A 152 20.05 2.43 14.74
CA ALA A 152 21.12 1.45 14.71
C ALA A 152 21.59 1.05 16.12
N GLY A 153 21.74 -0.25 16.35
CA GLY A 153 22.18 -0.81 17.63
C GLY A 153 21.08 -0.94 18.70
N ALA A 154 19.86 -0.45 18.44
CA ALA A 154 18.72 -0.71 19.30
C ALA A 154 18.17 -2.13 19.12
N THR A 155 17.36 -2.57 20.07
CA THR A 155 16.58 -3.82 20.02
C THR A 155 15.10 -3.47 20.02
N VAL A 156 14.25 -4.38 19.53
CA VAL A 156 12.79 -4.19 19.53
C VAL A 156 12.11 -5.41 20.14
N GLN A 157 10.98 -5.18 20.80
CA GLN A 157 10.11 -6.21 21.32
C GLN A 157 8.65 -5.86 20.99
N ASN A 158 7.87 -6.85 20.61
CA ASN A 158 6.43 -6.69 20.46
C ASN A 158 5.71 -6.99 21.78
N ALA A 159 4.74 -6.15 22.10
CA ALA A 159 3.74 -6.38 23.13
C ALA A 159 2.37 -6.54 22.46
N THR A 160 1.73 -7.69 22.67
CA THR A 160 0.37 -7.95 22.18
C THR A 160 -0.63 -7.63 23.28
N HIS A 161 -1.65 -6.87 22.93
CA HIS A 161 -2.81 -6.54 23.75
C HIS A 161 -4.03 -7.15 23.06
N GLU A 162 -4.61 -8.17 23.69
CA GLU A 162 -5.87 -8.77 23.21
C GLU A 162 -7.03 -7.78 23.40
N GLU A 163 -8.13 -7.97 22.69
CA GLU A 163 -9.32 -7.10 22.70
C GLU A 163 -9.94 -6.90 24.09
N HIS A 164 -9.68 -7.80 25.03
CA HIS A 164 -10.15 -7.71 26.42
C HIS A 164 -9.12 -7.08 27.37
N ASP A 165 -8.00 -6.54 26.87
CA ASP A 165 -7.01 -5.85 27.69
C ASP A 165 -7.65 -4.62 28.37
N PRO A 166 -7.56 -4.48 29.70
CA PRO A 166 -8.17 -3.37 30.44
C PRO A 166 -7.63 -1.98 30.06
N ALA A 167 -6.52 -1.89 29.33
CA ALA A 167 -6.02 -0.63 28.77
C ALA A 167 -6.84 -0.14 27.56
N ILE A 168 -7.67 -0.99 26.96
CA ILE A 168 -8.53 -0.64 25.83
C ILE A 168 -9.87 -0.14 26.37
N THR A 169 -10.23 1.09 25.99
CA THR A 169 -11.52 1.69 26.39
C THR A 169 -12.48 1.67 25.22
N PHE A 170 -13.63 1.03 25.40
CA PHE A 170 -14.70 0.96 24.40
C PHE A 170 -15.82 1.96 24.71
N THR A 171 -16.37 2.57 23.67
CA THR A 171 -17.58 3.40 23.70
C THR A 171 -18.62 2.83 22.75
N GLY A 172 -19.89 2.81 23.17
CA GLY A 172 -20.98 2.17 22.44
C GLY A 172 -21.23 0.73 22.89
N ILE A 173 -21.99 0.00 22.08
CA ILE A 173 -22.41 -1.38 22.30
C ILE A 173 -21.48 -2.30 21.50
N TRP A 174 -20.87 -3.23 22.22
CA TRP A 174 -19.93 -4.20 21.68
C TRP A 174 -20.37 -5.62 22.07
N GLY A 175 -20.21 -6.55 21.14
CA GLY A 175 -20.38 -7.98 21.32
C GLY A 175 -19.03 -8.69 21.26
N ASN A 176 -19.05 -10.00 21.51
CA ASN A 176 -17.86 -10.85 21.46
C ASN A 176 -18.10 -12.00 20.47
N ASN A 177 -17.06 -12.41 19.78
CA ASN A 177 -17.02 -13.59 18.94
C ASN A 177 -15.88 -14.52 19.38
N SER A 178 -15.97 -15.80 19.03
CA SER A 178 -14.92 -16.78 19.37
C SER A 178 -14.58 -17.60 18.13
N SER A 179 -13.30 -17.68 17.83
CA SER A 179 -12.77 -18.44 16.70
C SER A 179 -11.31 -18.78 16.96
N PRO A 180 -10.83 -19.99 16.60
CA PRO A 180 -9.41 -20.30 16.66
C PRO A 180 -8.55 -19.47 15.70
N ASN A 181 -9.15 -18.72 14.79
CA ASN A 181 -8.43 -17.84 13.86
C ASN A 181 -8.00 -16.52 14.50
N PHE A 182 -8.60 -16.13 15.62
CA PHE A 182 -8.26 -14.87 16.31
C PHE A 182 -7.09 -15.06 17.26
N SER A 183 -6.30 -14.00 17.48
CA SER A 183 -5.35 -13.97 18.61
C SER A 183 -6.12 -14.19 19.91
N GLY A 184 -5.55 -14.95 20.85
CA GLY A 184 -6.24 -15.31 22.09
C GLY A 184 -7.51 -16.19 21.94
N GLY A 185 -8.02 -16.40 20.73
CA GLY A 185 -9.21 -17.20 20.42
C GLY A 185 -10.54 -16.45 20.43
N THR A 186 -10.53 -15.12 20.62
CA THR A 186 -11.72 -14.27 20.69
C THR A 186 -11.52 -12.96 19.94
N SER A 187 -12.64 -12.28 19.63
CA SER A 187 -12.61 -10.90 19.13
C SER A 187 -13.82 -10.14 19.66
N THR A 188 -13.74 -8.81 19.62
CA THR A 188 -14.81 -7.90 20.06
C THR A 188 -15.30 -7.10 18.86
N PHE A 189 -16.61 -7.06 18.63
CA PHE A 189 -17.19 -6.42 17.45
C PHE A 189 -18.35 -5.47 17.78
N THR A 190 -18.64 -4.56 16.86
CA THR A 190 -19.77 -3.65 16.93
C THR A 190 -20.39 -3.44 15.56
N ASN A 191 -21.69 -3.22 15.53
CA ASN A 191 -22.43 -2.69 14.38
C ASN A 191 -23.16 -1.38 14.72
N GLN A 192 -22.86 -0.79 15.88
CA GLN A 192 -23.40 0.51 16.25
C GLN A 192 -22.58 1.61 15.55
N ASP A 193 -23.28 2.53 14.91
CA ASP A 193 -22.66 3.71 14.31
C ASP A 193 -22.01 4.58 15.40
N ASN A 194 -20.80 5.05 15.14
CA ASN A 194 -19.94 5.80 16.07
C ASN A 194 -19.51 5.04 17.33
N ALA A 195 -19.74 3.73 17.43
CA ALA A 195 -19.04 2.93 18.44
C ALA A 195 -17.53 2.96 18.14
N SER A 196 -16.73 3.04 19.20
CA SER A 196 -15.30 3.26 19.08
C SER A 196 -14.51 2.54 20.16
N PHE A 197 -13.22 2.35 19.92
CA PHE A 197 -12.27 2.03 20.97
C PHE A 197 -11.11 3.02 20.95
N SER A 198 -10.51 3.24 22.11
CA SER A 198 -9.28 4.03 22.26
C SER A 198 -8.25 3.25 23.07
N PHE A 199 -6.98 3.39 22.70
CA PHE A 199 -5.85 2.73 23.35
C PHE A 199 -4.66 3.68 23.40
N SER A 200 -4.00 3.79 24.56
CA SER A 200 -2.82 4.66 24.74
C SER A 200 -1.57 3.82 24.98
N PHE A 201 -0.45 4.17 24.35
CA PHE A 201 0.76 3.35 24.33
C PHE A 201 2.04 4.17 24.19
N HIS A 202 3.16 3.58 24.62
CA HIS A 202 4.51 4.00 24.26
C HIS A 202 5.09 2.95 23.32
N GLY A 203 5.45 3.34 22.10
CA GLY A 203 6.02 2.41 21.12
C GLY A 203 6.33 3.08 19.80
N SER A 204 7.30 2.53 19.09
CA SER A 204 7.77 3.01 17.79
C SER A 204 6.85 2.66 16.62
N ALA A 205 6.00 1.65 16.80
CA ALA A 205 5.02 1.20 15.82
C ALA A 205 3.81 0.55 16.52
N ILE A 206 2.66 0.58 15.85
CA ILE A 206 1.42 -0.06 16.26
C ILE A 206 0.77 -0.75 15.07
N TYR A 207 0.30 -1.97 15.30
CA TYR A 207 -0.55 -2.74 14.39
C TYR A 207 -1.88 -2.98 15.09
N VAL A 208 -2.99 -2.74 14.39
CA VAL A 208 -4.32 -3.15 14.83
C VAL A 208 -4.81 -4.25 13.92
N PHE A 209 -5.24 -5.37 14.50
CA PHE A 209 -5.73 -6.54 13.80
C PHE A 209 -7.22 -6.77 14.02
N GLY A 210 -7.86 -7.40 13.05
CA GLY A 210 -9.24 -7.89 13.09
C GLY A 210 -9.55 -8.69 11.82
N ASP A 211 -10.77 -9.19 11.66
CA ASP A 211 -11.20 -9.86 10.45
C ASP A 211 -11.49 -8.87 9.31
N LYS A 212 -11.84 -9.35 8.13
CA LYS A 212 -12.51 -8.54 7.11
C LYS A 212 -13.57 -9.37 6.48
N LYS A 213 -14.73 -8.76 6.23
CA LYS A 213 -15.93 -9.51 5.88
C LYS A 213 -16.89 -8.67 5.05
N ASN A 214 -17.79 -9.31 4.32
CA ASN A 214 -18.69 -8.62 3.38
C ASN A 214 -19.78 -7.78 4.07
N ASP A 215 -19.94 -7.90 5.39
CA ASP A 215 -20.80 -7.10 6.25
C ASP A 215 -20.07 -5.95 6.96
N HIS A 216 -18.77 -5.79 6.74
CA HIS A 216 -17.99 -4.65 7.25
C HIS A 216 -17.96 -3.51 6.25
N ARG A 217 -17.78 -2.28 6.73
CA ARG A 217 -17.61 -1.10 5.87
C ARG A 217 -16.59 -0.13 6.47
N PHE A 218 -16.83 1.16 6.30
CA PHE A 218 -15.90 2.20 6.66
C PHE A 218 -15.74 2.30 8.17
N TYR A 219 -14.51 2.55 8.57
CA TYR A 219 -14.16 2.99 9.92
C TYR A 219 -13.11 4.10 9.78
N SER A 220 -13.01 4.96 10.78
CA SER A 220 -11.94 5.96 10.82
C SER A 220 -10.93 5.67 11.91
N VAL A 221 -9.68 6.03 11.64
CA VAL A 221 -8.59 5.93 12.60
C VAL A 221 -8.03 7.33 12.84
N THR A 222 -7.87 7.67 14.11
CA THR A 222 -7.16 8.86 14.57
C THR A 222 -5.97 8.41 15.41
N LEU A 223 -4.76 8.84 15.04
CA LEU A 223 -3.56 8.68 15.87
C LEU A 223 -3.13 10.06 16.36
N ASP A 224 -3.14 10.23 17.67
CA ASP A 224 -2.87 11.47 18.39
C ASP A 224 -3.76 12.62 17.92
N SER A 225 -3.16 13.70 17.42
CA SER A 225 -3.84 14.89 16.89
C SER A 225 -3.91 14.91 15.37
N SER A 226 -3.52 13.81 14.71
CA SER A 226 -3.60 13.70 13.25
C SER A 226 -5.05 13.73 12.77
N PRO A 227 -5.34 14.28 11.59
CA PRO A 227 -6.67 14.16 10.99
C PRO A 227 -7.10 12.69 10.88
N PRO A 228 -8.40 12.36 11.10
CA PRO A 228 -8.88 11.00 10.92
C PRO A 228 -8.67 10.55 9.48
N ILE A 229 -8.17 9.32 9.30
CA ILE A 229 -8.17 8.64 8.01
C ILE A 229 -9.33 7.65 7.96
N THR A 230 -9.95 7.47 6.78
CA THR A 230 -11.00 6.47 6.58
C THR A 230 -10.42 5.24 5.89
N LEU A 231 -10.65 4.08 6.48
CA LEU A 231 -10.30 2.77 5.94
C LEU A 231 -11.57 1.93 5.78
N ASN A 232 -11.45 0.81 5.07
CA ASN A 232 -12.61 -0.04 4.76
C ASN A 232 -12.37 -1.49 5.18
N GLY A 233 -13.28 -2.00 6.03
CA GLY A 233 -13.28 -3.36 6.52
C GLY A 233 -13.94 -4.38 5.59
N ILE A 234 -14.58 -3.94 4.50
CA ILE A 234 -15.23 -4.87 3.56
C ILE A 234 -14.22 -5.87 3.01
N SER A 235 -14.61 -7.14 2.98
CA SER A 235 -13.80 -8.14 2.31
C SER A 235 -13.86 -8.02 0.80
N GLY A 236 -12.84 -8.59 0.17
CA GLY A 236 -12.51 -8.30 -1.21
C GLY A 236 -13.29 -9.07 -2.27
N CYS A 237 -14.10 -10.05 -1.86
CA CYS A 237 -14.74 -11.02 -2.78
C CYS A 237 -15.81 -10.44 -3.68
N GLY A 238 -16.22 -9.19 -3.44
CA GLY A 238 -17.47 -8.70 -3.98
C GLY A 238 -18.67 -9.48 -3.42
N GLY A 239 -19.84 -9.23 -4.00
CA GLY A 239 -21.09 -9.85 -3.56
C GLY A 239 -21.95 -8.96 -2.66
N ALA A 240 -23.07 -9.52 -2.21
CA ALA A 240 -24.02 -8.81 -1.36
C ALA A 240 -23.47 -8.63 0.06
N PHE A 241 -23.97 -7.61 0.75
CA PHE A 241 -23.73 -7.45 2.19
C PHE A 241 -24.17 -8.71 2.94
N GLY A 242 -23.28 -9.27 3.76
CA GLY A 242 -23.57 -10.47 4.54
C GLY A 242 -22.32 -11.07 5.19
N MET A 243 -22.55 -12.04 6.07
CA MET A 243 -21.51 -12.70 6.84
C MET A 243 -20.70 -13.71 6.01
N THR A 244 -20.10 -13.29 4.91
CA THR A 244 -19.32 -14.13 3.98
C THR A 244 -17.96 -13.50 3.68
N CYS A 245 -17.08 -14.28 3.05
CA CYS A 245 -15.74 -13.84 2.67
C CYS A 245 -14.92 -13.33 3.86
N GLU A 246 -14.99 -14.04 4.99
CA GLU A 246 -14.14 -13.79 6.14
C GLU A 246 -12.77 -14.45 5.96
N GLN A 247 -11.70 -13.65 5.89
CA GLN A 247 -10.34 -14.17 5.87
C GLN A 247 -10.06 -14.96 7.15
N GLN A 248 -9.60 -16.21 7.02
CA GLN A 248 -9.44 -17.14 8.16
C GLN A 248 -8.16 -16.90 8.96
N ALA A 249 -7.67 -15.67 8.96
CA ALA A 249 -6.53 -15.21 9.75
C ALA A 249 -6.66 -13.70 10.02
N PRO A 250 -5.98 -13.15 11.02
CA PRO A 250 -6.09 -11.74 11.36
C PRO A 250 -5.57 -10.85 10.23
N SER A 251 -6.33 -9.83 9.84
CA SER A 251 -5.98 -8.85 8.82
C SER A 251 -5.53 -7.55 9.48
N ILE A 252 -4.55 -6.87 8.89
CA ILE A 252 -4.12 -5.55 9.36
C ILE A 252 -5.24 -4.55 9.07
N LYS A 253 -5.83 -4.01 10.13
CA LYS A 253 -6.78 -2.90 10.08
C LYS A 253 -6.03 -1.57 9.99
N TYR A 254 -4.98 -1.40 10.77
CA TYR A 254 -4.20 -0.18 10.79
C TYR A 254 -2.74 -0.46 11.13
N LEU A 255 -1.85 0.37 10.58
CA LEU A 255 -0.43 0.36 10.83
C LEU A 255 0.07 1.80 10.94
N ALA A 256 0.81 2.10 11.99
CA ALA A 256 1.68 3.26 12.06
C ALA A 256 3.07 2.86 12.55
N SER A 257 4.09 3.58 12.12
CA SER A 257 5.49 3.40 12.53
C SER A 257 6.21 4.74 12.57
N ASN A 258 7.50 4.74 12.91
CA ASN A 258 8.30 5.96 13.05
C ASN A 258 7.78 6.92 14.14
N LEU A 259 7.21 6.34 15.19
CA LEU A 259 6.67 7.05 16.34
C LEU A 259 7.77 7.35 17.37
N ASP A 260 7.58 8.41 18.16
CA ASP A 260 8.54 8.84 19.18
C ASP A 260 8.23 8.21 20.55
N ASP A 261 8.92 8.63 21.61
CA ASP A 261 8.71 8.08 22.96
C ASP A 261 7.55 8.77 23.71
N SER A 262 6.80 9.66 23.05
CA SER A 262 5.63 10.25 23.69
C SER A 262 4.54 9.20 23.95
N LEU A 263 3.60 9.55 24.83
CA LEU A 263 2.40 8.73 25.00
C LEU A 263 1.49 8.98 23.80
N HIS A 264 1.39 7.99 22.93
CA HIS A 264 0.50 8.01 21.79
C HIS A 264 -0.90 7.53 22.19
N GLN A 265 -1.92 8.00 21.48
CA GLN A 265 -3.29 7.52 21.60
C GLN A 265 -3.89 7.25 20.23
N ILE A 266 -4.36 6.03 20.02
CA ILE A 266 -5.13 5.64 18.84
C ILE A 266 -6.61 5.57 19.20
N THR A 267 -7.49 6.06 18.31
CA THR A 267 -8.94 5.89 18.37
C THR A 267 -9.45 5.37 17.04
N LEU A 268 -10.24 4.29 17.07
CA LEU A 268 -10.93 3.76 15.90
C LEU A 268 -12.43 3.87 16.10
N VAL A 269 -13.15 4.35 15.07
CA VAL A 269 -14.59 4.60 15.09
C VAL A 269 -15.27 3.86 13.95
N ASN A 270 -16.28 3.05 14.26
CA ASN A 270 -17.11 2.37 13.26
C ASN A 270 -18.09 3.36 12.60
N HIS A 271 -18.11 3.40 11.27
CA HIS A 271 -19.09 4.15 10.49
C HIS A 271 -20.13 3.17 9.91
N ALA A 272 -21.03 2.71 10.77
CA ALA A 272 -22.03 1.68 10.47
C ALA A 272 -23.11 2.13 9.46
N ASN A 273 -23.08 3.40 9.04
CA ASN A 273 -23.98 4.11 8.12
C ASN A 273 -24.53 3.30 6.91
N VAL A 274 -23.87 2.22 6.50
CA VAL A 274 -24.34 1.30 5.45
C VAL A 274 -24.74 -0.04 6.08
N ASN A 275 -26.05 -0.35 6.08
CA ASN A 275 -26.62 -1.61 6.56
C ASN A 275 -26.29 -1.99 8.02
N SER A 276 -25.99 -1.00 8.88
CA SER A 276 -25.45 -1.27 10.23
C SER A 276 -24.21 -2.16 10.13
N SER A 277 -23.24 -1.73 9.32
CA SER A 277 -22.04 -2.52 9.05
C SER A 277 -21.18 -2.70 10.28
N PHE A 278 -20.40 -3.78 10.24
CA PHE A 278 -19.61 -4.22 11.36
C PHE A 278 -18.18 -3.68 11.31
N PHE A 279 -17.60 -3.59 12.49
CA PHE A 279 -16.18 -3.43 12.76
C PHE A 279 -15.83 -4.31 13.95
N ASP A 280 -14.65 -4.91 13.92
CA ASP A 280 -14.14 -5.79 14.95
C ASP A 280 -12.68 -5.46 15.30
N LEU A 281 -12.32 -5.80 16.52
CA LEU A 281 -10.97 -5.78 17.06
C LEU A 281 -10.63 -7.20 17.52
N ASP A 282 -9.55 -7.75 16.99
CA ASP A 282 -8.91 -8.98 17.46
C ASP A 282 -7.83 -8.61 18.48
N SER A 283 -6.79 -7.90 18.04
CA SER A 283 -5.63 -7.61 18.88
C SER A 283 -4.89 -6.37 18.41
N ILE A 284 -4.10 -5.80 19.31
CA ILE A 284 -3.19 -4.67 19.06
C ILE A 284 -1.78 -5.13 19.36
N VAL A 285 -0.86 -4.91 18.42
CA VAL A 285 0.57 -5.17 18.65
C VAL A 285 1.32 -3.86 18.66
N VAL A 286 1.98 -3.55 19.77
CA VAL A 286 2.86 -2.39 19.93
C VAL A 286 4.30 -2.85 19.86
N THR A 287 5.11 -2.23 19.00
CA THR A 287 6.56 -2.46 18.95
C THR A 287 7.28 -1.45 19.83
N VAL A 288 7.87 -1.94 20.92
CA VAL A 288 8.63 -1.16 21.89
C VAL A 288 10.14 -1.31 21.62
N PRO A 289 10.85 -0.24 21.24
CA PRO A 289 12.28 -0.29 21.06
C PRO A 289 13.03 -0.03 22.39
N SER A 290 14.28 -0.48 22.49
CA SER A 290 15.15 -0.08 23.61
C SER A 290 15.65 1.36 23.51
N GLN A 291 15.58 1.96 22.31
CA GLN A 291 15.85 3.36 22.05
C GLN A 291 14.93 3.86 20.94
N TYR A 292 14.30 5.01 21.15
CA TYR A 292 13.50 5.67 20.12
C TYR A 292 14.40 6.50 19.21
N GLY A 293 14.06 6.55 17.93
CA GLY A 293 14.82 7.29 16.93
C GLY A 293 13.97 7.57 15.69
N PRO A 294 12.83 8.27 15.83
CA PRO A 294 11.99 8.61 14.70
C PRO A 294 12.79 9.48 13.72
N ARG A 295 12.67 9.17 12.44
CA ARG A 295 13.31 9.89 11.35
C ARG A 295 12.44 11.05 10.90
N GLN A 296 13.12 12.13 10.56
CA GLN A 296 12.50 13.26 9.87
C GLN A 296 12.09 12.83 8.46
N LEU A 297 10.83 13.07 8.12
CA LEU A 297 10.30 12.78 6.80
C LEU A 297 10.89 13.76 5.77
N SER A 298 11.30 13.22 4.63
CA SER A 298 11.80 13.98 3.49
C SER A 298 10.66 14.77 2.85
N THR A 299 10.95 16.01 2.42
CA THR A 299 10.04 16.88 1.66
C THR A 299 10.39 16.95 0.17
N SER A 300 11.26 16.03 -0.30
CA SER A 300 11.67 15.92 -1.71
C SER A 300 10.49 15.79 -2.65
N SER A 301 10.56 16.46 -3.81
CA SER A 301 9.58 16.29 -4.90
C SER A 301 9.76 14.98 -5.67
N SER A 302 10.96 14.40 -5.63
CA SER A 302 11.24 13.07 -6.17
C SER A 302 10.96 12.01 -5.10
N PRO A 303 10.23 10.92 -5.43
CA PRO A 303 10.03 9.81 -4.51
C PRO A 303 11.31 9.01 -4.26
N PHE A 304 12.33 9.15 -5.11
CA PHE A 304 13.58 8.41 -5.00
C PHE A 304 14.69 9.26 -4.37
N ALA A 305 15.48 8.62 -3.50
CA ALA A 305 16.66 9.23 -2.90
C ALA A 305 17.70 9.57 -3.98
N SER A 306 18.18 10.81 -3.99
CA SER A 306 19.28 11.21 -4.86
C SER A 306 20.58 10.58 -4.37
N SER A 307 21.30 9.88 -5.25
CA SER A 307 22.65 9.42 -4.94
C SER A 307 23.59 10.63 -4.89
N VAL A 308 23.86 11.12 -3.68
CA VAL A 308 25.02 12.00 -3.50
C VAL A 308 26.25 11.12 -3.63
N ALA A 309 26.82 11.06 -4.84
CA ALA A 309 28.17 10.56 -5.02
C ALA A 309 29.10 11.51 -4.27
N THR A 310 29.56 11.10 -3.09
CA THR A 310 30.71 11.73 -2.42
C THR A 310 31.93 11.45 -3.29
N THR A 311 32.20 12.32 -4.26
CA THR A 311 33.50 12.37 -4.94
C THR A 311 34.57 12.63 -3.89
N PRO A 312 35.59 11.77 -3.74
CA PRO A 312 36.74 12.09 -2.92
C PRO A 312 37.49 13.24 -3.59
N SER A 313 37.71 14.32 -2.86
CA SER A 313 38.57 15.43 -3.27
C SER A 313 39.97 14.89 -3.58
N SER A 314 40.33 14.79 -4.86
CA SER A 314 41.67 14.39 -5.27
C SER A 314 42.63 15.56 -5.09
N ILE A 315 43.62 15.32 -4.25
CA ILE A 315 44.81 16.15 -4.04
C ILE A 315 45.64 16.12 -5.33
N SER A 316 45.97 17.30 -5.87
CA SER A 316 46.98 17.46 -6.93
C SER A 316 48.38 17.13 -6.41
N PRO A 317 49.26 16.55 -7.26
CA PRO A 317 50.34 17.38 -7.78
C PRO A 317 50.79 17.06 -9.23
N GLY A 318 51.20 18.13 -9.94
CA GLY A 318 52.49 18.19 -10.67
C GLY A 318 52.66 17.55 -12.05
N SER A 319 52.55 18.40 -13.09
CA SER A 319 53.30 18.47 -14.37
C SER A 319 53.90 17.22 -15.05
N ALA A 320 53.49 16.99 -16.32
CA ALA A 320 54.40 16.85 -17.46
C ALA A 320 53.67 17.01 -18.83
N THR A 321 54.12 18.02 -19.57
CA THR A 321 54.21 18.27 -21.03
C THR A 321 53.52 17.38 -22.10
N SER A 322 52.76 18.10 -22.96
CA SER A 322 52.67 18.09 -24.43
C SER A 322 52.28 16.81 -25.20
N ILE A 323 51.25 16.92 -26.06
CA ILE A 323 51.37 17.10 -27.52
C ILE A 323 49.98 17.41 -28.10
N ALA A 324 49.90 18.46 -28.90
CA ALA A 324 48.73 18.85 -29.68
C ALA A 324 48.60 17.96 -30.94
N LYS A 325 47.36 17.62 -31.31
CA LYS A 325 46.99 17.42 -32.72
C LYS A 325 45.51 17.78 -32.94
N SER A 326 45.34 18.72 -33.85
CA SER A 326 44.13 19.29 -34.42
C SER A 326 43.44 18.38 -35.43
N SER A 327 42.10 18.39 -35.47
CA SER A 327 41.24 18.44 -36.67
C SER A 327 39.78 18.56 -36.17
N ALA A 328 39.09 19.70 -36.31
CA ALA A 328 38.54 20.35 -37.50
C ALA A 328 37.32 19.61 -38.11
N SER A 329 36.14 20.20 -37.81
CA SER A 329 34.94 20.40 -38.62
C SER A 329 34.12 19.19 -39.11
N ALA A 330 32.81 19.22 -38.83
CA ALA A 330 31.81 19.55 -39.86
C ALA A 330 30.46 19.89 -39.20
N THR A 331 30.09 21.16 -39.34
CA THR A 331 28.75 21.73 -39.25
C THR A 331 27.81 21.09 -40.26
N HIS A 332 26.55 20.83 -39.90
CA HIS A 332 25.41 20.96 -40.82
C HIS A 332 24.19 21.51 -40.07
N SER A 333 23.68 22.63 -40.58
CA SER A 333 22.51 23.37 -40.15
C SER A 333 21.36 23.09 -41.12
N PHE A 334 20.13 22.96 -40.61
CA PHE A 334 18.88 23.25 -41.34
C PHE A 334 17.88 23.78 -40.28
N ALA A 335 17.68 25.09 -40.21
CA ALA A 335 16.73 25.92 -40.96
C ALA A 335 15.32 25.91 -40.32
N LEU A 336 15.04 26.98 -39.57
CA LEU A 336 13.72 27.43 -39.17
C LEU A 336 12.89 27.86 -40.39
N ASN A 337 11.59 27.59 -40.36
CA ASN A 337 10.59 28.44 -41.00
C ASN A 337 9.39 28.59 -40.07
N ALA A 338 9.06 29.84 -39.77
CA ALA A 338 7.82 30.28 -39.16
C ALA A 338 6.94 30.95 -40.24
N ILE A 339 5.61 30.87 -40.12
CA ILE A 339 4.58 31.90 -40.39
C ILE A 339 3.20 31.32 -39.95
N HIS A 340 2.77 31.70 -38.74
CA HIS A 340 1.56 32.46 -38.33
C HIS A 340 0.14 32.34 -38.99
N PRO A 341 -0.95 32.78 -38.30
CA PRO A 341 -2.13 31.97 -37.95
C PRO A 341 -3.48 32.49 -38.50
N LEU A 342 -4.60 31.78 -38.30
CA LEU A 342 -5.93 32.32 -37.86
C LEU A 342 -7.06 31.25 -37.87
N LEU A 343 -7.92 31.34 -36.85
CA LEU A 343 -9.32 30.90 -36.70
C LEU A 343 -9.72 29.42 -36.88
N PHE A 344 -10.30 28.83 -35.82
CA PHE A 344 -11.75 28.57 -35.76
C PHE A 344 -12.22 28.44 -34.30
N LEU A 345 -13.30 29.16 -33.98
CA LEU A 345 -14.00 29.21 -32.70
C LEU A 345 -15.24 28.29 -32.77
N THR A 346 -15.75 27.88 -31.60
CA THR A 346 -16.98 27.11 -31.32
C THR A 346 -16.79 25.59 -31.49
N THR A 347 -17.11 24.71 -30.52
CA THR A 347 -18.36 24.58 -29.77
C THR A 347 -18.20 23.73 -28.49
N LEU A 348 -19.11 24.02 -27.54
CA LEU A 348 -19.71 23.12 -26.54
C LEU A 348 -18.96 22.77 -25.23
N MET A 349 -18.96 23.78 -24.36
CA MET A 349 -19.25 23.71 -22.93
C MET A 349 -20.37 22.68 -22.59
N PHE A 350 -20.02 21.52 -22.02
CA PHE A 350 -20.88 20.68 -21.13
C PHE A 350 -20.09 19.50 -20.50
N TYR A 351 -18.90 19.75 -19.93
CA TYR A 351 -18.16 18.70 -19.20
C TYR A 351 -17.40 19.24 -17.97
N LEU A 352 -17.93 20.28 -17.33
CA LEU A 352 -17.43 20.75 -16.04
C LEU A 352 -18.60 20.70 -15.06
N LEU A 353 -18.36 20.14 -13.88
CA LEU A 353 -19.30 19.71 -12.83
C LEU A 353 -19.71 18.24 -12.88
N ARG A 354 -18.72 17.33 -12.97
CA ARG A 354 -18.74 16.19 -12.05
C ARG A 354 -17.99 16.62 -10.79
N PRO A 355 -18.54 16.41 -9.58
CA PRO A 355 -17.73 16.50 -8.38
C PRO A 355 -16.61 15.47 -8.54
N THR A 356 -15.37 15.93 -8.65
CA THR A 356 -14.23 15.08 -8.38
C THR A 356 -14.28 14.80 -6.88
N PHE A 357 -14.95 13.72 -6.49
CA PHE A 357 -14.50 12.98 -5.31
C PHE A 357 -13.00 12.77 -5.48
N GLY A 358 -12.23 13.04 -4.42
CA GLY A 358 -10.76 12.94 -4.44
C GLY A 358 -10.33 11.69 -5.20
N ARG A 359 -9.33 11.83 -6.08
CA ARG A 359 -8.69 10.66 -6.67
C ARG A 359 -8.29 9.76 -5.50
N PRO A 360 -8.70 8.49 -5.45
CA PRO A 360 -8.20 7.61 -4.40
C PRO A 360 -6.67 7.59 -4.52
N CYS A 361 -5.89 7.85 -3.48
CA CYS A 361 -6.16 7.77 -2.03
C CYS A 361 -6.66 9.10 -1.40
#